data_AF-A0AAD5PDA5-F1
#
_entry.id   AF-A0AAD5PDA5-F1
#
_cell.length_a   1.000
_cell.length_b   1.000
_cell.length_c   1.000
_cell.angle_alpha   90.00
_cell.angle_beta   90.00
_cell.angle_gamma   90.00
#
_symmetry.space_group_name_H-M   'P 1'
#
loop_
_entity.id
_entity.type
_entity.pdbx_description
1 polymer ?
#
loop_
_entity_poly.entity_id
_entity_poly.type
_entity_poly.pdbx_seq_one_letter_code
_entity_poly.pdbx_strand_id
1 'polypeptide(L)'
;MNIGSNADASTAKGVPSVNDTIHQKTHVTPATISFNDTANLIKTRNVIITNNGATTVEYGMINHRSESILPYNRTVEGYWLTEEIQYVDDMAAEVEFSYKSIKLSPGQYIDMNLTVTPPNANPALHMIHGGFTPFKDRSANQKDFTVPYFGIVGDQRELLISPPRLPTSVGTADYRGLSKNHTIILDRTDVNTITVRNFCPFVTPTKRVNYELYSSATNKRVGYASPSDTLIPQPKNNDDPELSIPEWDGAFVASASDDSGATLSNVDPGTYLYCHFYHEITGRSK
;
A
#
# COMPACT_ATOMS: atom_id res chain seq x y z
N MET A 1 -11.10 -39.67 6.62
CA MET A 1 -10.66 -38.66 7.59
C MET A 1 -11.21 -37.33 7.09
N ASN A 2 -12.14 -36.77 7.84
CA ASN A 2 -12.99 -35.63 7.48
C ASN A 2 -12.13 -34.36 7.41
N ILE A 3 -12.07 -33.71 6.25
CA ILE A 3 -11.48 -32.37 6.13
C ILE A 3 -12.63 -31.39 6.30
N GLY A 4 -12.75 -30.87 7.52
CA GLY A 4 -13.76 -29.88 7.88
C GLY A 4 -13.51 -28.57 7.17
N SER A 5 -14.52 -28.13 6.43
CA SER A 5 -14.81 -26.76 6.06
C SER A 5 -14.64 -25.81 7.25
N ASN A 6 -13.84 -24.75 7.10
CA ASN A 6 -14.08 -23.42 7.70
C ASN A 6 -13.01 -22.42 7.24
N ALA A 7 -13.24 -21.87 6.05
CA ALA A 7 -12.89 -20.50 5.65
C ALA A 7 -13.57 -20.31 4.29
N ASP A 8 -14.89 -20.31 4.31
CA ASP A 8 -15.70 -20.24 3.11
C ASP A 8 -15.74 -18.76 2.64
N ALA A 9 -14.69 -18.35 1.94
CA ALA A 9 -14.69 -17.12 1.14
C ALA A 9 -15.72 -17.17 -0.01
N SER A 10 -16.55 -18.23 -0.09
CA SER A 10 -17.57 -18.42 -1.12
C SER A 10 -19.01 -18.09 -0.70
N THR A 11 -19.28 -17.64 0.53
CA THR A 11 -20.64 -17.24 0.96
C THR A 11 -20.80 -15.79 1.44
N ALA A 12 -19.83 -14.93 1.15
CA ALA A 12 -20.10 -13.49 1.23
C ALA A 12 -21.11 -13.11 0.13
N LYS A 13 -22.28 -12.61 0.53
CA LYS A 13 -23.19 -11.79 -0.32
C LYS A 13 -22.50 -10.47 -0.71
N GLY A 14 -21.29 -10.54 -1.25
CA GLY A 14 -20.38 -9.43 -1.53
C GLY A 14 -19.92 -9.36 -2.98
N VAL A 15 -20.32 -10.30 -3.84
CA VAL A 15 -20.17 -10.14 -5.29
C VAL A 15 -21.29 -9.22 -5.76
N PRO A 16 -21.00 -7.98 -6.20
CA PRO A 16 -22.03 -7.11 -6.73
C PRO A 16 -22.57 -7.74 -8.01
N SER A 17 -23.84 -8.15 -7.99
CA SER A 17 -24.55 -8.45 -9.22
C SER A 17 -24.73 -7.15 -9.99
N VAL A 18 -24.22 -7.09 -11.22
CA VAL A 18 -24.41 -5.93 -12.11
C VAL A 18 -25.89 -5.60 -12.25
N ASN A 19 -26.73 -6.64 -12.30
CA ASN A 19 -28.18 -6.49 -12.34
C ASN A 19 -28.72 -5.82 -11.06
N ASP A 20 -28.28 -6.24 -9.88
CA ASP A 20 -28.73 -5.62 -8.63
C ASP A 20 -28.24 -4.16 -8.53
N THR A 21 -27.03 -3.88 -9.00
CA THR A 21 -26.43 -2.53 -8.98
C THR A 21 -27.20 -1.54 -9.86
N ILE A 22 -27.62 -1.94 -11.07
CA ILE A 22 -28.36 -1.07 -12.01
C ILE A 22 -29.80 -0.81 -11.53
N HIS A 23 -30.41 -1.79 -10.86
CA HIS A 23 -31.81 -1.70 -10.44
C HIS A 23 -32.00 -1.14 -9.03
N GLN A 24 -30.97 -1.16 -8.19
CA GLN A 24 -31.03 -0.61 -6.85
C GLN A 24 -31.24 0.90 -6.88
N LYS A 25 -32.26 1.38 -6.15
CA LYS A 25 -32.61 2.80 -6.10
C LYS A 25 -32.10 3.50 -4.83
N THR A 26 -31.60 2.74 -3.86
CA THR A 26 -30.94 3.29 -2.68
C THR A 26 -29.43 3.39 -2.94
N HIS A 27 -28.89 4.60 -2.88
CA HIS A 27 -27.46 4.85 -3.04
C HIS A 27 -26.82 5.20 -1.69
N VAL A 28 -25.56 4.79 -1.54
CA VAL A 28 -24.75 5.11 -0.37
C VAL A 28 -23.46 5.80 -0.80
N THR A 29 -23.05 6.84 -0.09
CA THR A 29 -21.83 7.59 -0.39
C THR A 29 -21.11 7.98 0.91
N PRO A 30 -19.82 7.64 1.09
CA PRO A 30 -19.00 6.83 0.18
C PRO A 30 -19.45 5.36 0.16
N ALA A 31 -19.11 4.63 -0.91
CA ALA A 31 -19.41 3.21 -1.04
C ALA A 31 -18.53 2.31 -0.15
N THR A 32 -17.39 2.84 0.31
CA THR A 32 -16.45 2.19 1.21
C THR A 32 -15.92 3.20 2.22
N ILE A 33 -15.49 2.73 3.39
CA ILE A 33 -15.01 3.60 4.47
C ILE A 33 -13.59 3.21 4.85
N SER A 34 -12.68 4.18 4.80
CA SER A 34 -11.38 4.05 5.45
C SER A 34 -11.36 4.89 6.72
N PHE A 35 -11.03 4.29 7.85
CA PHE A 35 -10.79 5.01 9.11
C PHE A 35 -9.35 5.50 9.23
N ASN A 36 -8.52 5.24 8.21
CA ASN A 36 -7.08 5.52 8.18
C ASN A 36 -6.30 4.71 9.23
N ASP A 37 -5.04 5.08 9.48
CA ASP A 37 -4.24 4.56 10.58
C ASP A 37 -4.60 5.21 11.93
N THR A 38 -4.33 4.53 13.05
CA THR A 38 -4.70 5.05 14.39
C THR A 38 -3.94 6.31 14.81
N ALA A 39 -2.75 6.57 14.25
CA ALA A 39 -2.01 7.81 14.50
C ALA A 39 -2.65 9.02 13.80
N ASN A 40 -3.36 8.80 12.69
CA ASN A 40 -4.10 9.79 11.91
C ASN A 40 -5.59 9.39 11.80
N LEU A 41 -6.14 8.89 12.92
CA LEU A 41 -7.47 8.27 12.97
C LEU A 41 -8.57 9.27 12.60
N ILE A 42 -9.39 8.90 11.62
CA ILE A 42 -10.62 9.63 11.33
C ILE A 42 -11.75 8.90 12.04
N LYS A 43 -11.93 9.21 13.33
CA LYS A 43 -12.78 8.44 14.24
C LYS A 43 -14.24 8.32 13.79
N THR A 44 -14.78 9.38 13.18
CA THR A 44 -16.16 9.41 12.70
C THR A 44 -16.18 9.71 11.21
N ARG A 45 -16.91 8.89 10.46
CA ARG A 45 -17.11 9.03 9.02
C ARG A 45 -18.59 9.28 8.74
N ASN A 46 -18.84 10.28 7.90
CA ASN A 46 -20.17 10.57 7.42
C ASN A 46 -20.49 9.67 6.21
N VAL A 47 -21.70 9.13 6.21
CA VAL A 47 -22.26 8.30 5.15
C VAL A 47 -23.63 8.85 4.79
N ILE A 48 -23.81 9.19 3.52
CA ILE A 48 -25.05 9.70 2.97
C ILE A 48 -25.79 8.55 2.32
N ILE A 49 -27.02 8.30 2.76
CA ILE A 49 -27.90 7.27 2.16
C ILE A 49 -29.07 7.99 1.52
N THR A 50 -29.26 7.79 0.22
CA THR A 50 -30.29 8.46 -0.57
C THR A 50 -31.24 7.45 -1.19
N ASN A 51 -32.55 7.67 -1.06
CA ASN A 51 -33.57 6.90 -1.73
C ASN A 51 -33.98 7.59 -3.04
N ASN A 52 -33.44 7.13 -4.18
CA ASN A 52 -33.81 7.59 -5.52
C ASN A 52 -35.01 6.82 -6.11
N GLY A 53 -35.67 5.99 -5.30
CA GLY A 53 -36.82 5.19 -5.70
C GLY A 53 -38.14 5.96 -5.59
N ALA A 54 -39.20 5.35 -6.13
CA ALA A 54 -40.57 5.90 -6.05
C ALA A 54 -41.32 5.46 -4.78
N THR A 55 -40.73 4.60 -3.96
CA THR A 55 -41.35 4.04 -2.74
C THR A 55 -40.50 4.34 -1.51
N THR A 56 -41.14 4.48 -0.35
CA THR A 56 -40.43 4.58 0.93
C THR A 56 -39.65 3.30 1.21
N VAL A 57 -38.44 3.43 1.75
CA VAL A 57 -37.54 2.31 2.11
C VAL A 57 -37.21 2.36 3.60
N GLU A 58 -36.99 1.21 4.22
CA GLU A 58 -36.60 1.10 5.62
C GLU A 58 -35.46 0.10 5.79
N TYR A 59 -34.35 0.53 6.39
CA TYR A 59 -33.17 -0.32 6.59
C TYR A 59 -32.83 -0.45 8.08
N GLY A 60 -32.54 -1.68 8.51
CA GLY A 60 -31.85 -1.96 9.76
C GLY A 60 -30.35 -2.11 9.53
N MET A 61 -29.54 -1.66 10.49
CA MET A 61 -28.08 -1.75 10.43
C MET A 61 -27.54 -2.62 11.55
N ILE A 62 -26.54 -3.43 11.20
CA ILE A 62 -25.77 -4.25 12.14
C ILE A 62 -24.31 -4.09 11.77
N ASN A 63 -23.42 -4.10 12.76
CA ASN A 63 -21.99 -4.19 12.49
C ASN A 63 -21.57 -5.66 12.36
N HIS A 64 -21.07 -6.07 11.19
CA HIS A 64 -20.34 -7.33 11.05
C HIS A 64 -18.84 -7.06 11.05
N ARG A 65 -18.24 -7.24 12.22
CA ARG A 65 -16.79 -7.15 12.40
C ARG A 65 -16.10 -8.35 11.75
N SER A 66 -14.98 -8.12 11.09
CA SER A 66 -14.07 -9.16 10.61
C SER A 66 -12.94 -9.37 11.61
N GLU A 67 -12.33 -10.55 11.57
CA GLU A 67 -11.04 -10.80 12.22
C GLU A 67 -10.00 -9.82 11.66
N SER A 68 -9.13 -9.32 12.54
CA SER A 68 -8.01 -8.49 12.09
C SER A 68 -6.92 -9.36 11.51
N ILE A 69 -6.13 -8.78 10.61
CA ILE A 69 -5.01 -9.45 9.98
C ILE A 69 -3.70 -8.79 10.38
N LEU A 70 -2.67 -9.59 10.57
CA LEU A 70 -1.29 -9.14 10.71
C LEU A 70 -0.63 -9.24 9.33
N PRO A 71 -0.38 -8.12 8.64
CA PRO A 71 0.24 -8.15 7.33
C PRO A 71 1.74 -8.48 7.38
N TYR A 72 2.39 -8.40 8.56
CA TYR A 72 3.84 -8.51 8.71
C TYR A 72 4.24 -9.52 9.79
N ASN A 73 5.26 -10.34 9.51
CA ASN A 73 5.92 -11.18 10.51
C ASN A 73 7.21 -10.52 11.00
N ARG A 74 7.09 -9.73 12.07
CA ARG A 74 8.23 -8.95 12.62
C ARG A 74 9.38 -9.80 13.16
N THR A 75 9.12 -11.05 13.52
CA THR A 75 10.12 -11.93 14.12
C THR A 75 11.02 -12.58 13.07
N VAL A 76 10.45 -12.93 11.90
CA VAL A 76 11.16 -13.66 10.84
C VAL A 76 11.55 -12.73 9.68
N GLU A 77 10.64 -11.84 9.28
CA GLU A 77 10.71 -11.10 8.02
C GLU A 77 10.59 -9.58 8.23
N GLY A 78 10.55 -9.10 9.48
CA GLY A 78 10.43 -7.67 9.75
C GLY A 78 9.10 -7.08 9.21
N TYR A 79 9.19 -6.17 8.25
CA TYR A 79 8.04 -5.55 7.58
C TYR A 79 7.82 -6.04 6.14
N TRP A 80 8.41 -7.17 5.76
CA TRP A 80 7.97 -7.86 4.55
C TRP A 80 6.56 -8.41 4.76
N LEU A 81 5.75 -8.34 3.70
CA LEU A 81 4.42 -8.94 3.73
C LEU A 81 4.57 -10.45 3.86
N THR A 82 3.76 -11.04 4.74
CA THR A 82 3.72 -12.49 4.89
C THR A 82 2.92 -13.12 3.74
N GLU A 83 3.42 -14.21 3.15
CA GLU A 83 2.65 -14.98 2.16
C GLU A 83 1.40 -15.61 2.79
N GLU A 84 1.52 -16.01 4.07
CA GLU A 84 0.41 -16.50 4.87
C GLU A 84 -0.20 -15.36 5.68
N ILE A 85 -1.46 -15.02 5.38
CA ILE A 85 -2.22 -14.04 6.16
C ILE A 85 -2.46 -14.62 7.56
N GLN A 86 -1.95 -13.93 8.59
CA GLN A 86 -2.20 -14.30 9.97
C GLN A 86 -3.44 -13.57 10.48
N TYR A 87 -4.48 -14.33 10.80
CA TYR A 87 -5.68 -13.82 11.45
C TYR A 87 -5.47 -13.76 12.96
N VAL A 88 -6.01 -12.71 13.58
CA VAL A 88 -5.99 -12.53 15.04
C VAL A 88 -7.42 -12.51 15.54
N ASP A 89 -7.81 -13.65 16.10
CA ASP A 89 -9.08 -13.80 16.79
C ASP A 89 -9.22 -12.79 17.94
N ASP A 90 -10.46 -12.39 18.21
CA ASP A 90 -10.84 -11.44 19.27
C ASP A 90 -10.23 -10.03 19.19
N MET A 91 -9.45 -9.73 18.16
CA MET A 91 -8.99 -8.39 17.83
C MET A 91 -9.81 -7.87 16.66
N ALA A 92 -10.89 -7.15 16.96
CA ALA A 92 -11.78 -6.62 15.94
C ALA A 92 -12.17 -5.18 16.27
N ALA A 93 -12.43 -4.39 15.23
CA ALA A 93 -12.94 -3.03 15.42
C ALA A 93 -14.45 -3.03 15.69
N GLU A 94 -14.85 -2.15 16.60
CA GLU A 94 -16.26 -1.86 16.84
C GLU A 94 -16.67 -0.64 16.02
N VAL A 95 -17.86 -0.68 15.43
CA VAL A 95 -18.46 0.43 14.71
C VAL A 95 -19.84 0.70 15.30
N GLU A 96 -20.04 1.95 15.69
CA GLU A 96 -21.31 2.46 16.17
C GLU A 96 -21.95 3.37 15.13
N PHE A 97 -23.26 3.23 14.96
CA PHE A 97 -24.06 4.02 14.03
C PHE A 97 -24.85 5.07 14.80
N SER A 98 -24.95 6.29 14.27
CA SER A 98 -25.85 7.31 14.82
C SER A 98 -27.33 6.88 14.80
N TYR A 99 -27.68 5.89 13.98
CA TYR A 99 -29.02 5.32 13.88
C TYR A 99 -28.96 3.78 13.80
N LYS A 100 -29.85 3.08 14.51
CA LYS A 100 -30.00 1.61 14.39
C LYS A 100 -30.91 1.18 13.24
N SER A 101 -31.76 2.09 12.79
CA SER A 101 -32.60 1.93 11.60
C SER A 101 -32.91 3.29 10.98
N ILE A 102 -33.16 3.29 9.68
CA ILE A 102 -33.53 4.49 8.92
C ILE A 102 -34.79 4.20 8.10
N LYS A 103 -35.60 5.24 7.88
CA LYS A 103 -36.75 5.22 6.98
C LYS A 103 -36.68 6.44 6.08
N LEU A 104 -36.64 6.24 4.77
CA LEU A 104 -36.45 7.29 3.78
C LEU A 104 -37.61 7.28 2.78
N SER A 105 -38.36 8.37 2.71
CA SER A 105 -39.34 8.58 1.64
C SER A 105 -38.65 8.80 0.29
N PRO A 106 -39.40 8.71 -0.83
CA PRO A 106 -38.85 9.02 -2.16
C PRO A 106 -38.12 10.36 -2.21
N GLY A 107 -36.92 10.37 -2.76
CA GLY A 107 -36.07 11.57 -2.89
C GLY A 107 -35.40 12.05 -1.59
N GLN A 108 -35.66 11.40 -0.45
CA GLN A 108 -35.00 11.76 0.80
C GLN A 108 -33.61 11.13 0.92
N TYR A 109 -32.75 11.84 1.65
CA TYR A 109 -31.47 11.33 2.10
C TYR A 109 -31.32 11.50 3.62
N ILE A 110 -30.37 10.77 4.19
CA ILE A 110 -29.94 10.95 5.57
C ILE A 110 -28.42 10.97 5.65
N ASP A 111 -27.92 11.87 6.49
CA ASP A 111 -26.52 11.93 6.89
C ASP A 111 -26.33 11.11 8.15
N MET A 112 -25.57 10.02 8.04
CA MET A 112 -25.33 9.08 9.12
C MET A 112 -23.87 9.10 9.53
N ASN A 113 -23.62 9.06 10.83
CA ASN A 113 -22.26 8.98 11.35
C ASN A 113 -21.94 7.53 11.74
N LEU A 114 -20.82 7.03 11.24
CA LEU A 114 -20.21 5.78 11.63
C LEU A 114 -18.97 6.11 12.46
N THR A 115 -18.95 5.67 13.72
CA THR A 115 -17.86 5.92 14.66
C THR A 115 -17.13 4.63 14.93
N VAL A 116 -15.81 4.60 14.73
CA VAL A 116 -14.98 3.41 14.95
C VAL A 116 -14.29 3.47 16.32
N THR A 117 -14.21 2.31 16.95
CA THR A 117 -13.28 2.02 18.03
C THR A 117 -12.30 0.96 17.50
N PRO A 118 -11.05 1.34 17.14
CA PRO A 118 -10.03 0.39 16.70
C PRO A 118 -9.71 -0.64 17.79
N PRO A 119 -9.22 -1.84 17.43
CA PRO A 119 -8.78 -2.82 18.42
C PRO A 119 -7.58 -2.28 19.21
N ASN A 120 -7.52 -2.63 20.49
CA ASN A 120 -6.38 -2.29 21.34
C ASN A 120 -5.22 -3.27 21.08
N ALA A 121 -4.47 -3.00 20.01
CA ALA A 121 -3.32 -3.80 19.60
C ALA A 121 -2.03 -2.98 19.63
N ASN A 122 -0.89 -3.67 19.60
CA ASN A 122 0.43 -3.03 19.53
C ASN A 122 0.58 -2.23 18.22
N PRO A 123 0.81 -0.90 18.26
CA PRO A 123 1.02 -0.04 17.09
C PRO A 123 2.07 -0.55 16.10
N ALA A 124 3.14 -1.17 16.61
CA ALA A 124 4.24 -1.66 15.77
C ALA A 124 3.85 -2.84 14.87
N LEU A 125 2.70 -3.48 15.10
CA LEU A 125 2.24 -4.61 14.28
C LEU A 125 1.56 -4.17 12.98
N HIS A 126 1.16 -2.90 12.86
CA HIS A 126 0.40 -2.41 11.71
C HIS A 126 -0.79 -3.30 11.32
N MET A 127 -1.47 -3.82 12.34
CA MET A 127 -2.62 -4.71 12.19
C MET A 127 -3.72 -4.02 11.39
N ILE A 128 -4.23 -4.69 10.36
CA ILE A 128 -5.36 -4.20 9.58
C ILE A 128 -6.63 -4.76 10.20
N HIS A 129 -7.57 -3.88 10.53
CA HIS A 129 -8.86 -4.24 11.08
C HIS A 129 -9.98 -3.77 10.15
N GLY A 130 -11.11 -4.46 10.15
CA GLY A 130 -12.21 -4.08 9.27
C GLY A 130 -13.49 -4.85 9.51
N GLY A 131 -14.37 -4.76 8.52
CA GLY A 131 -15.67 -5.41 8.52
C GLY A 131 -16.57 -4.81 7.48
N PHE A 132 -17.87 -5.06 7.63
CA PHE A 132 -18.88 -4.46 6.78
C PHE A 132 -20.17 -4.19 7.54
N THR A 133 -20.88 -3.15 7.11
CA THR A 133 -22.20 -2.81 7.63
C THR A 133 -23.26 -3.22 6.63
N PRO A 134 -24.00 -4.33 6.83
CA PRO A 134 -25.21 -4.59 6.07
C PRO A 134 -26.32 -3.61 6.42
N PHE A 135 -26.98 -3.13 5.38
CA PHE A 135 -28.24 -2.42 5.42
C PHE A 135 -29.31 -3.41 4.98
N LYS A 136 -30.00 -3.98 5.96
CA LYS A 136 -31.04 -5.00 5.77
C LYS A 136 -32.37 -4.34 5.54
N ASP A 137 -32.99 -4.57 4.38
CA ASP A 137 -34.33 -4.04 4.13
C ASP A 137 -35.33 -4.69 5.09
N ARG A 138 -36.09 -3.86 5.79
CA ARG A 138 -37.15 -4.30 6.70
C ARG A 138 -38.50 -4.44 6.01
N SER A 139 -38.65 -3.86 4.82
CA SER A 139 -39.90 -3.87 4.06
C SER A 139 -40.00 -5.06 3.10
N ALA A 140 -38.92 -5.84 2.92
CA ALA A 140 -38.79 -6.94 1.96
C ALA A 140 -39.10 -6.56 0.49
N ASN A 141 -38.99 -5.28 0.16
CA ASN A 141 -39.30 -4.71 -1.15
C ASN A 141 -38.05 -4.16 -1.87
N GLN A 142 -36.93 -4.11 -1.17
CA GLN A 142 -35.64 -3.62 -1.65
C GLN A 142 -34.54 -4.65 -1.43
N LYS A 143 -33.44 -4.49 -2.15
CA LYS A 143 -32.24 -5.29 -1.95
C LYS A 143 -31.46 -4.78 -0.74
N ASP A 144 -30.88 -5.74 -0.02
CA ASP A 144 -29.84 -5.47 0.96
C ASP A 144 -28.60 -4.90 0.26
N PHE A 145 -27.88 -4.02 0.95
CA PHE A 145 -26.55 -3.60 0.52
C PHE A 145 -25.59 -3.58 1.70
N THR A 146 -24.29 -3.48 1.41
CA THR A 146 -23.24 -3.46 2.43
C THR A 146 -22.29 -2.30 2.19
N VAL A 147 -21.78 -1.73 3.28
CA VAL A 147 -20.68 -0.75 3.24
C VAL A 147 -19.48 -1.36 3.96
N PRO A 148 -18.42 -1.76 3.25
CA PRO A 148 -17.20 -2.25 3.88
C PRO A 148 -16.44 -1.10 4.53
N TYR A 149 -15.75 -1.42 5.62
CA TYR A 149 -14.86 -0.49 6.31
C TYR A 149 -13.55 -1.15 6.70
N PHE A 150 -12.48 -0.36 6.78
CA PHE A 150 -11.19 -0.82 7.28
C PHE A 150 -10.40 0.32 7.95
N GLY A 151 -9.42 -0.05 8.76
CA GLY A 151 -8.42 0.83 9.34
C GLY A 151 -7.16 0.05 9.73
N ILE A 152 -6.12 0.76 10.14
CA ILE A 152 -4.83 0.15 10.48
C ILE A 152 -4.37 0.63 11.86
N VAL A 153 -3.93 -0.28 12.73
CA VAL A 153 -3.33 0.08 14.02
C VAL A 153 -1.91 0.61 13.79
N GLY A 154 -1.48 1.61 14.55
CA GLY A 154 -0.19 2.30 14.39
C GLY A 154 -0.19 3.52 13.49
N ASP A 155 1.01 3.89 13.01
CA ASP A 155 1.27 5.01 12.08
C ASP A 155 1.90 4.45 10.80
N GLN A 156 1.19 4.50 9.67
CA GLN A 156 1.73 3.98 8.41
C GLN A 156 2.99 4.71 7.92
N ARG A 157 3.28 5.91 8.44
CA ARG A 157 4.51 6.65 8.13
C ARG A 157 5.74 6.06 8.81
N GLU A 158 5.57 5.22 9.83
CA GLU A 158 6.66 4.54 10.52
C GLU A 158 7.06 3.22 9.83
N LEU A 159 6.29 2.77 8.84
CA LEU A 159 6.69 1.63 8.01
C LEU A 159 7.99 1.97 7.30
N LEU A 160 8.97 1.08 7.46
CA LEU A 160 10.20 1.18 6.71
C LEU A 160 9.85 1.10 5.21
N ILE A 161 10.56 1.88 4.40
CA ILE A 161 10.46 1.79 2.93
C ILE A 161 11.41 0.70 2.41
N SER A 162 12.54 0.52 3.11
CA SER A 162 13.55 -0.48 2.82
C SER A 162 13.90 -1.22 4.12
N PRO A 163 14.07 -2.55 4.10
CA PRO A 163 14.41 -3.31 5.29
C PRO A 163 15.80 -2.87 5.83
N PRO A 164 16.18 -3.27 7.06
CA PRO A 164 17.49 -2.98 7.62
C PRO A 164 18.68 -3.52 6.81
N ARG A 165 18.43 -4.39 5.82
CA ARG A 165 19.45 -4.77 4.83
C ARG A 165 19.70 -3.57 3.93
N LEU A 166 20.89 -2.98 4.08
CA LEU A 166 21.30 -1.82 3.31
C LEU A 166 21.27 -2.13 1.81
N PRO A 167 20.97 -1.13 0.97
CA PRO A 167 21.31 -1.14 -0.45
C PRO A 167 22.71 -1.75 -0.65
N THR A 168 22.80 -2.79 -1.47
CA THR A 168 24.08 -3.44 -1.75
C THR A 168 24.39 -3.29 -3.23
N SER A 169 25.60 -2.82 -3.52
CA SER A 169 26.12 -2.78 -4.88
C SER A 169 26.86 -4.10 -5.17
N VAL A 170 26.66 -4.66 -6.36
CA VAL A 170 27.42 -5.81 -6.89
C VAL A 170 28.08 -5.43 -8.21
N GLY A 171 29.23 -6.04 -8.49
CA GLY A 171 29.81 -6.04 -9.84
C GLY A 171 29.12 -7.09 -10.71
N THR A 172 28.76 -6.74 -11.95
CA THR A 172 28.00 -7.62 -12.85
C THR A 172 28.76 -8.86 -13.32
N ALA A 173 30.09 -8.86 -13.30
CA ALA A 173 30.89 -10.04 -13.66
C ALA A 173 30.86 -11.14 -12.58
N ASP A 174 30.78 -10.77 -11.30
CA ASP A 174 30.99 -11.70 -10.19
C ASP A 174 29.78 -11.90 -9.28
N TYR A 175 28.75 -11.05 -9.36
CA TYR A 175 27.59 -11.00 -8.43
C TYR A 175 27.97 -10.97 -6.94
N ARG A 176 29.24 -10.70 -6.63
CA ARG A 176 29.75 -10.58 -5.27
C ARG A 176 29.46 -9.17 -4.77
N GLY A 177 29.01 -9.08 -3.52
CA GLY A 177 28.87 -7.81 -2.81
C GLY A 177 30.18 -7.02 -2.89
N LEU A 178 30.10 -5.78 -3.36
CA LEU A 178 31.25 -4.89 -3.41
C LEU A 178 31.63 -4.50 -1.98
N SER A 179 32.89 -4.76 -1.60
CA SER A 179 33.40 -4.30 -0.32
C SER A 179 33.57 -2.77 -0.34
N LYS A 180 33.60 -2.15 0.84
CA LYS A 180 33.73 -0.69 1.00
C LYS A 180 34.91 -0.05 0.24
N ASN A 181 35.96 -0.83 -0.06
CA ASN A 181 37.16 -0.37 -0.75
C ASN A 181 37.34 -1.01 -2.13
N HIS A 182 36.30 -1.63 -2.69
CA HIS A 182 36.37 -2.21 -4.02
C HIS A 182 36.46 -1.09 -5.06
N THR A 183 37.46 -1.17 -5.95
CA THR A 183 37.63 -0.23 -7.06
C THR A 183 37.10 -0.87 -8.32
N ILE A 184 36.22 -0.16 -9.03
CA ILE A 184 35.64 -0.62 -10.29
C ILE A 184 36.23 0.24 -11.40
N ILE A 185 36.73 -0.43 -12.45
CA ILE A 185 37.21 0.23 -13.65
C ILE A 185 36.11 0.13 -14.70
N LEU A 186 35.53 1.28 -15.04
CA LEU A 186 34.53 1.41 -16.09
C LEU A 186 35.24 1.77 -17.39
N ASP A 187 35.68 0.77 -18.15
CA ASP A 187 36.25 0.98 -19.48
C ASP A 187 35.20 0.78 -20.58
N ARG A 188 34.64 1.90 -21.05
CA ARG A 188 33.56 1.89 -22.05
C ARG A 188 33.98 1.44 -23.44
N THR A 189 35.28 1.26 -23.68
CA THR A 189 35.78 0.68 -24.93
C THR A 189 35.76 -0.84 -24.90
N ASP A 190 35.64 -1.43 -23.71
CA ASP A 190 35.49 -2.85 -23.48
C ASP A 190 34.06 -3.16 -23.02
N VAL A 191 33.30 -3.82 -23.89
CA VAL A 191 31.92 -4.28 -23.61
C VAL A 191 31.85 -5.31 -22.48
N ASN A 192 33.00 -5.84 -22.02
CA ASN A 192 33.09 -6.79 -20.91
C ASN A 192 33.39 -6.11 -19.56
N THR A 193 33.43 -4.79 -19.50
CA THR A 193 33.72 -4.10 -18.24
C THR A 193 32.61 -4.23 -17.22
N ILE A 194 33.03 -4.30 -15.96
CA ILE A 194 32.15 -4.53 -14.82
C ILE A 194 31.28 -3.30 -14.61
N THR A 195 29.99 -3.40 -14.93
CA THR A 195 28.98 -2.42 -14.53
C THR A 195 28.61 -2.62 -13.05
N VAL A 196 28.05 -1.57 -12.44
CA VAL A 196 27.58 -1.61 -11.05
C VAL A 196 26.09 -1.84 -11.03
N ARG A 197 25.64 -2.95 -10.44
CA ARG A 197 24.22 -3.18 -10.17
C ARG A 197 23.95 -2.89 -8.70
N ASN A 198 22.84 -2.24 -8.38
CA ASN A 198 22.38 -2.14 -7.00
C ASN A 198 21.16 -3.01 -6.75
N PHE A 199 21.14 -3.57 -5.56
CA PHE A 199 19.98 -4.22 -4.98
C PHE A 199 19.42 -3.34 -3.89
N CYS A 200 18.19 -2.89 -4.10
CA CYS A 200 17.45 -2.08 -3.13
C CYS A 200 16.10 -2.73 -2.88
N PRO A 201 16.00 -3.56 -1.83
CA PRO A 201 14.72 -4.11 -1.45
C PRO A 201 13.79 -2.98 -0.97
N PHE A 202 12.59 -2.92 -1.56
CA PHE A 202 11.51 -2.08 -1.07
C PHE A 202 10.46 -2.96 -0.39
N VAL A 203 10.16 -2.68 0.88
CA VAL A 203 9.09 -3.40 1.62
C VAL A 203 7.71 -2.80 1.35
N THR A 204 7.64 -1.60 0.77
CA THR A 204 6.40 -0.93 0.38
C THR A 204 6.44 -0.52 -1.09
N PRO A 205 5.31 -0.58 -1.82
CA PRO A 205 5.22 -0.01 -3.16
C PRO A 205 5.72 1.43 -3.17
N THR A 206 6.61 1.74 -4.11
CA THR A 206 7.30 3.02 -4.15
C THR A 206 6.92 3.77 -5.42
N LYS A 207 6.36 4.97 -5.27
CA LYS A 207 5.89 5.76 -6.43
C LYS A 207 7.04 6.17 -7.34
N ARG A 208 8.18 6.55 -6.76
CA ARG A 208 9.34 7.06 -7.50
C ARG A 208 10.62 6.73 -6.76
N VAL A 209 11.64 6.30 -7.51
CA VAL A 209 13.03 6.22 -7.03
C VAL A 209 13.92 7.05 -7.92
N ASN A 210 14.75 7.86 -7.26
CA ASN A 210 15.81 8.63 -7.91
C ASN A 210 17.15 8.02 -7.54
N TYR A 211 18.02 7.84 -8.53
CA TYR A 211 19.35 7.28 -8.34
C TYR A 211 20.38 8.40 -8.31
N GLU A 212 20.43 9.16 -7.22
CA GLU A 212 21.37 10.28 -7.15
C GLU A 212 22.82 9.78 -7.06
N LEU A 213 23.71 10.53 -7.72
CA LEU A 213 25.14 10.29 -7.74
C LEU A 213 25.87 11.46 -7.07
N TYR A 214 26.73 11.15 -6.10
CA TYR A 214 27.51 12.13 -5.35
C TYR A 214 29.00 11.90 -5.55
N SER A 215 29.76 12.99 -5.70
CA SER A 215 31.23 12.93 -5.65
C SER A 215 31.67 12.81 -4.19
N SER A 216 32.41 11.75 -3.83
CA SER A 216 32.89 11.56 -2.45
C SER A 216 33.89 12.64 -2.03
N ALA A 217 34.68 13.15 -2.98
CA ALA A 217 35.67 14.19 -2.74
C ALA A 217 35.04 15.55 -2.35
N THR A 218 33.87 15.87 -2.91
CA THR A 218 33.22 17.18 -2.70
C THR A 218 31.94 17.09 -1.87
N ASN A 219 31.42 15.88 -1.64
CA ASN A 219 30.09 15.61 -1.09
C ASN A 219 28.96 16.39 -1.80
N LYS A 220 29.12 16.66 -3.09
CA LYS A 220 28.12 17.34 -3.92
C LYS A 220 27.48 16.36 -4.90
N ARG A 221 26.18 16.55 -5.15
CA ARG A 221 25.44 15.81 -6.18
C ARG A 221 25.98 16.18 -7.56
N VAL A 222 26.37 15.17 -8.33
CA VAL A 222 26.85 15.27 -9.71
C VAL A 222 25.68 15.18 -10.68
N GLY A 223 24.70 14.34 -10.37
CA GLY A 223 23.48 14.15 -11.16
C GLY A 223 22.75 12.89 -10.72
N TYR A 224 22.11 12.22 -11.67
CA TYR A 224 21.40 10.96 -11.47
C TYR A 224 22.02 9.88 -12.34
N ALA A 225 22.37 8.74 -11.75
CA ALA A 225 23.03 7.62 -12.41
C ALA A 225 22.13 6.89 -13.43
N SER A 226 20.82 7.09 -13.34
CA SER A 226 19.81 6.51 -14.23
C SER A 226 18.56 7.40 -14.22
N PRO A 227 17.71 7.36 -15.25
CA PRO A 227 16.35 7.89 -15.18
C PRO A 227 15.61 7.40 -13.94
N SER A 228 14.64 8.20 -13.50
CA SER A 228 13.81 7.85 -12.35
C SER A 228 12.92 6.66 -12.68
N ASP A 229 12.87 5.67 -11.80
CA ASP A 229 11.87 4.62 -11.88
C ASP A 229 10.58 5.11 -11.22
N THR A 230 9.45 4.79 -11.83
CA THR A 230 8.12 5.12 -11.31
C THR A 230 7.28 3.87 -11.10
N LEU A 231 6.40 3.90 -10.10
CA LEU A 231 5.47 2.81 -9.75
C LEU A 231 6.17 1.47 -9.52
N ILE A 232 7.20 1.49 -8.67
CA ILE A 232 7.95 0.30 -8.28
C ILE A 232 7.04 -0.56 -7.40
N PRO A 233 6.66 -1.77 -7.86
CA PRO A 233 5.87 -2.68 -7.05
C PRO A 233 6.70 -3.21 -5.89
N GLN A 234 6.01 -3.68 -4.86
CA GLN A 234 6.65 -4.47 -3.83
C GLN A 234 7.15 -5.81 -4.43
N PRO A 235 8.36 -6.30 -4.10
CA PRO A 235 8.80 -7.64 -4.43
C PRO A 235 7.82 -8.66 -3.86
N LYS A 236 7.47 -9.67 -4.67
CA LYS A 236 6.42 -10.63 -4.28
C LYS A 236 6.89 -11.64 -3.24
N ASN A 237 8.19 -11.94 -3.19
CA ASN A 237 8.74 -13.03 -2.38
C ASN A 237 10.09 -12.63 -1.76
N ASN A 238 10.44 -13.23 -0.61
CA ASN A 238 11.73 -13.06 0.05
C ASN A 238 12.91 -13.67 -0.72
N ASP A 239 12.62 -14.59 -1.65
CA ASP A 239 13.61 -15.32 -2.44
C ASP A 239 14.04 -14.58 -3.72
N ASP A 240 13.27 -13.58 -4.14
CA ASP A 240 13.60 -12.70 -5.27
C ASP A 240 13.26 -11.25 -4.90
N PRO A 241 13.96 -10.66 -3.93
CA PRO A 241 13.79 -9.26 -3.55
C PRO A 241 14.33 -8.31 -4.64
N GLU A 242 14.75 -8.84 -5.80
CA GLU A 242 15.50 -8.11 -6.81
C GLU A 242 14.57 -7.19 -7.60
N LEU A 243 14.29 -6.02 -7.02
CA LEU A 243 14.32 -4.86 -7.88
C LEU A 243 15.78 -4.61 -8.26
N SER A 244 16.20 -5.21 -9.39
CA SER A 244 17.47 -4.87 -9.99
C SER A 244 17.40 -3.42 -10.46
N ILE A 245 18.14 -2.54 -9.80
CA ILE A 245 18.33 -1.18 -10.28
C ILE A 245 19.09 -1.27 -11.60
N PRO A 246 18.79 -0.40 -12.59
CA PRO A 246 19.55 -0.29 -13.82
C PRO A 246 21.06 -0.29 -13.56
N GLU A 247 21.78 -1.04 -14.37
CA GLU A 247 23.23 -1.11 -14.31
C GLU A 247 23.82 0.27 -14.56
N TRP A 248 24.70 0.71 -13.66
CA TRP A 248 25.41 1.97 -13.83
C TRP A 248 26.73 1.73 -14.56
N ASP A 249 26.89 2.42 -15.68
CA ASP A 249 28.01 2.34 -16.61
C ASP A 249 28.98 3.55 -16.48
N GLY A 250 28.77 4.41 -15.49
CA GLY A 250 29.53 5.66 -15.31
C GLY A 250 28.89 6.91 -15.91
N ALA A 251 27.67 6.82 -16.45
CA ALA A 251 26.96 7.96 -17.01
C ALA A 251 26.05 8.59 -15.95
N PHE A 252 25.68 9.84 -16.15
CA PHE A 252 24.64 10.49 -15.37
C PHE A 252 23.82 11.45 -16.23
N VAL A 253 22.61 11.73 -15.77
CA VAL A 253 21.77 12.83 -16.26
C VAL A 253 21.80 13.98 -15.26
N ALA A 254 21.86 15.22 -15.74
CA ALA A 254 22.01 16.39 -14.87
C ALA A 254 20.75 16.69 -14.01
N SER A 255 19.58 16.23 -14.44
CA SER A 255 18.29 16.45 -13.78
C SER A 255 17.49 15.15 -13.74
N ALA A 256 16.66 14.98 -12.70
CA ALA A 256 15.76 13.85 -12.62
C ALA A 256 14.76 13.97 -13.77
N SER A 257 14.75 12.99 -14.67
CA SER A 257 13.77 12.90 -15.75
C SER A 257 13.16 11.51 -15.74
N ASP A 258 11.87 11.48 -16.03
CA ASP A 258 11.15 10.24 -16.35
C ASP A 258 11.30 9.92 -17.85
N ASP A 259 11.96 10.81 -18.60
CA ASP A 259 12.21 10.71 -20.04
C ASP A 259 13.49 9.90 -20.32
N SER A 260 13.35 8.89 -21.18
CA SER A 260 14.47 8.07 -21.68
C SER A 260 15.36 8.81 -22.68
N GLY A 261 14.93 9.98 -23.18
CA GLY A 261 15.69 10.84 -24.09
C GLY A 261 16.67 11.80 -23.42
N ALA A 262 16.89 11.72 -22.12
CA ALA A 262 17.79 12.61 -21.40
C ALA A 262 19.25 12.47 -21.87
N THR A 263 19.93 13.61 -22.04
CA THR A 263 21.34 13.63 -22.45
C THR A 263 22.22 13.08 -21.33
N LEU A 264 22.91 11.98 -21.63
CA LEU A 264 23.88 11.35 -20.73
C LEU A 264 25.22 12.09 -20.78
N SER A 265 25.80 12.34 -19.60
CA SER A 265 27.14 12.87 -19.41
C SER A 265 27.99 11.86 -18.66
N ASN A 266 29.30 11.85 -18.88
CA ASN A 266 30.20 10.90 -18.23
C ASN A 266 30.76 11.51 -16.95
N VAL A 267 30.93 10.69 -15.92
CA VAL A 267 31.72 11.11 -14.76
C VAL A 267 33.21 11.12 -15.07
N ASP A 268 33.92 12.06 -14.45
CA ASP A 268 35.38 12.04 -14.42
C ASP A 268 35.91 10.86 -13.57
N PRO A 269 37.17 10.44 -13.72
CA PRO A 269 37.77 9.45 -12.82
C PRO A 269 37.74 9.90 -11.35
N GLY A 270 37.21 9.07 -10.46
CA GLY A 270 37.12 9.40 -9.04
C GLY A 270 36.31 8.42 -8.19
N THR A 271 36.11 8.78 -6.92
CA THR A 271 35.27 8.02 -5.99
C THR A 271 33.88 8.64 -5.90
N TYR A 272 32.86 7.82 -6.14
CA TYR A 272 31.47 8.26 -6.14
C TYR A 272 30.68 7.50 -5.07
N LEU A 273 29.77 8.21 -4.41
CA LEU A 273 28.73 7.63 -3.59
C LEU A 273 27.49 7.50 -4.45
N TYR A 274 26.96 6.29 -4.49
CA TYR A 274 25.87 5.89 -5.36
C TYR A 274 24.72 5.38 -4.48
N CYS A 275 23.49 5.75 -4.83
CA CYS A 275 22.22 5.53 -4.12
C CYS A 275 21.93 6.50 -2.96
N HIS A 276 21.20 7.57 -3.28
CA HIS A 276 20.43 8.34 -2.30
C HIS A 276 18.94 8.26 -2.68
N PHE A 277 18.10 7.72 -1.80
CA PHE A 277 16.67 7.56 -2.04
C PHE A 277 15.91 8.79 -1.57
N TYR A 278 15.09 9.36 -2.44
CA TYR A 278 14.09 10.35 -2.05
C TYR A 278 12.71 9.77 -2.36
N HIS A 279 11.91 9.54 -1.32
CA HIS A 279 10.54 9.08 -1.48
C HIS A 279 9.58 10.26 -1.35
N GLU A 280 8.78 10.50 -2.38
CA GLU A 280 7.66 11.44 -2.30
C GLU A 280 6.36 10.66 -2.09
N ILE A 281 5.86 10.62 -0.85
CA ILE A 281 4.50 10.10 -0.57
C ILE A 281 3.51 11.19 -1.02
N THR A 282 3.20 11.26 -2.31
CA THR A 282 2.14 12.17 -2.79
C THR A 282 0.77 11.52 -2.55
N GLY A 283 0.17 11.85 -1.42
CA GLY A 283 -1.23 11.59 -1.07
C GLY A 283 -1.77 12.70 -0.16
N ARG A 284 -1.38 13.95 -0.41
CA ARG A 284 -1.91 15.13 0.29
C ARG A 284 -3.06 15.71 -0.53
N SER A 285 -4.30 15.23 -0.31
CA SER A 285 -5.42 16.19 -0.30
C SER A 285 -5.42 16.80 1.10
N LYS A 286 -5.10 18.10 1.19
CA LYS A 286 -5.49 18.90 2.35
C LYS A 286 -7.01 18.92 2.48
#